data_AF-A0A7S4SU13-F1
#
_entry.id   AF-A0A7S4SU13-F1
#
_cell.length_a   1.000
_cell.length_b   1.000
_cell.length_c   1.000
_cell.angle_alpha   90.00
_cell.angle_beta   90.00
_cell.angle_gamma   90.00
#
_symmetry.space_group_name_H-M   'P 1'
#
loop_
_entity.id
_entity.type
_entity.pdbx_description
1 polymer ?
#
loop_
_entity_poly.entity_id
_entity_poly.type
_entity_poly.pdbx_seq_one_letter_code
_entity_poly.pdbx_strand_id
1 'polypeptide(L)'
;MAQAGELVPAPRPSSRDWPGAMGRGPRRPKGAAGAAAVPAAETAEPSAATKDVDPSAANGLSRQTKRPKRQKLEEADEGPIDPAKAGKRIAEWVEDSEKQERWLASRGGGLEGYLTDSPGCMVRLRDFLPLEIADCVLAVLESLPEETWELSERAGDDAAASHRFWSADVCDVPALAPLRGLFWSLLPQLRGKPTLPIFSCGRYGKSDFIGRHDDRAHVPFDGPGNVYSRTAAAIWYLTRDWAALDGGCLLDLHEEDSGKPKATHVPVYNALMVFEVPHWHAVTAVTSERYRYSIFGWWHQPGKHYELPGVALSSSIATTGAGTRPRKKRKMAHGRKERREDDQGV
;
A
#
# COMPACT_ATOMS: atom_id res chain seq x y z
N MET A 1 48.08 -11.94 -3.80
CA MET A 1 46.86 -12.59 -4.30
C MET A 1 45.93 -12.81 -3.11
N ALA A 2 44.95 -11.92 -2.91
CA ALA A 2 43.97 -12.05 -1.84
C ALA A 2 42.73 -12.77 -2.41
N GLN A 3 42.33 -13.87 -1.79
CA GLN A 3 41.13 -14.62 -2.14
C GLN A 3 39.90 -13.83 -1.70
N ALA A 4 38.99 -13.57 -2.65
CA ALA A 4 37.66 -13.05 -2.38
C ALA A 4 36.81 -14.17 -1.78
N GLY A 5 36.28 -13.95 -0.58
CA GLY A 5 35.31 -14.86 0.05
C GLY A 5 33.94 -14.67 -0.60
N GLU A 6 33.36 -15.77 -1.10
CA GLU A 6 31.98 -15.81 -1.56
C GLU A 6 31.01 -15.52 -0.41
N LEU A 7 30.17 -14.50 -0.60
CA LEU A 7 29.00 -14.26 0.23
C LEU A 7 27.92 -15.28 -0.13
N VAL A 8 27.70 -16.23 0.76
CA VAL A 8 26.58 -17.17 0.67
C VAL A 8 25.27 -16.39 0.87
N PRO A 9 24.31 -16.43 -0.06
CA PRO A 9 23.02 -15.77 0.11
C PRO A 9 22.23 -16.42 1.25
N ALA A 10 21.59 -15.59 2.08
CA ALA A 10 20.74 -16.04 3.17
C ALA A 10 19.56 -16.88 2.64
N PRO A 11 19.14 -17.95 3.36
CA PRO A 11 18.02 -18.78 2.93
C PRO A 11 16.72 -17.99 2.90
N ARG A 12 15.90 -18.21 1.86
CA ARG A 12 14.54 -17.69 1.78
C ARG A 12 13.70 -18.29 2.93
N PRO A 13 12.98 -17.50 3.73
CA PRO A 13 12.10 -18.04 4.76
C PRO A 13 10.98 -18.86 4.10
N SER A 14 10.67 -20.02 4.70
CA SER A 14 9.59 -20.89 4.23
C SER A 14 8.24 -20.23 4.49
N SER A 15 7.28 -20.41 3.59
CA SER A 15 5.92 -19.87 3.71
C SER A 15 5.10 -20.48 4.87
N ARG A 16 5.65 -21.47 5.60
CA ARG A 16 4.96 -22.20 6.68
C ARG A 16 5.35 -21.81 8.10
N ASP A 17 6.37 -20.97 8.29
CA ASP A 17 6.92 -20.67 9.63
C ASP A 17 6.46 -19.35 10.25
N TRP A 18 5.41 -18.72 9.73
CA TRP A 18 4.83 -17.52 10.36
C TRP A 18 3.68 -17.88 11.31
N PRO A 19 3.78 -17.56 12.62
CA PRO A 19 2.69 -17.76 13.54
C PRO A 19 1.49 -16.89 13.15
N GLY A 20 0.31 -17.52 13.14
CA GLY A 20 -0.93 -16.94 12.67
C GLY A 20 -1.42 -15.73 13.46
N ALA A 21 -2.34 -15.01 12.80
CA ALA A 21 -3.14 -13.91 13.32
C ALA A 21 -2.34 -12.68 13.79
N MET A 22 -2.08 -11.76 12.84
CA MET A 22 -1.69 -10.40 13.17
C MET A 22 -2.81 -9.75 14.00
N GLY A 23 -2.49 -9.45 15.26
CA GLY A 23 -3.39 -8.78 16.18
C GLY A 23 -3.74 -7.38 15.68
N ARG A 24 -5.04 -7.08 15.66
CA ARG A 24 -5.59 -5.74 15.42
C ARG A 24 -4.80 -4.71 16.24
N GLY A 25 -4.20 -3.71 15.57
CA GLY A 25 -3.55 -2.60 16.25
C GLY A 25 -4.52 -1.89 17.21
N PRO A 26 -4.03 -1.33 18.33
CA PRO A 26 -4.90 -0.74 19.35
C PRO A 26 -5.58 0.54 18.83
N ARG A 27 -6.92 0.59 18.93
CA ARG A 27 -7.73 1.80 18.69
C ARG A 27 -7.35 2.87 19.72
N ARG A 28 -6.89 4.04 19.25
CA ARG A 28 -6.55 5.19 20.10
C ARG A 28 -7.71 6.21 20.19
N PRO A 29 -7.86 6.93 21.33
CA PRO A 29 -8.97 7.85 21.58
C PRO A 29 -8.74 9.26 21.02
N LYS A 30 -9.86 9.97 20.75
CA LYS A 30 -9.96 11.33 20.16
C LYS A 30 -9.70 12.45 21.18
N GLY A 31 -9.09 13.57 20.76
CA GLY A 31 -9.27 14.85 21.45
C GLY A 31 -8.34 16.04 21.10
N ALA A 32 -9.00 17.12 20.66
CA ALA A 32 -8.71 18.57 20.83
C ALA A 32 -7.85 19.34 19.79
N ALA A 33 -8.50 20.35 19.20
CA ALA A 33 -8.08 21.22 18.09
C ALA A 33 -7.64 22.64 18.52
N GLY A 34 -6.90 23.33 17.65
CA GLY A 34 -6.67 24.78 17.70
C GLY A 34 -5.77 25.26 16.55
N ALA A 35 -6.28 26.13 15.67
CA ALA A 35 -5.63 26.60 14.44
C ALA A 35 -5.43 28.14 14.43
N ALA A 36 -4.46 28.63 13.65
CA ALA A 36 -4.41 29.99 13.10
C ALA A 36 -3.47 30.06 11.85
N ALA A 37 -3.88 30.80 10.82
CA ALA A 37 -3.23 30.89 9.50
C ALA A 37 -2.92 32.36 9.09
N VAL A 38 -1.93 32.57 8.20
CA VAL A 38 -1.54 33.86 7.57
C VAL A 38 -0.96 33.59 6.14
N PRO A 39 -1.12 34.48 5.13
CA PRO A 39 -1.10 34.12 3.69
C PRO A 39 0.23 34.36 2.94
N ALA A 40 0.32 33.75 1.75
CA ALA A 40 1.47 33.72 0.84
C ALA A 40 1.28 34.60 -0.42
N ALA A 41 2.41 34.97 -1.05
CA ALA A 41 2.51 35.79 -2.27
C ALA A 41 3.17 35.01 -3.42
N GLU A 42 2.84 35.43 -4.64
CA GLU A 42 2.87 34.70 -5.91
C GLU A 42 4.12 35.02 -6.76
N THR A 43 4.80 34.01 -7.32
CA THR A 43 5.62 34.13 -8.55
C THR A 43 5.71 32.77 -9.26
N ALA A 44 5.56 32.77 -10.59
CA ALA A 44 5.42 31.60 -11.45
C ALA A 44 6.72 31.18 -12.14
N GLU A 45 6.95 29.87 -12.32
CA GLU A 45 7.99 29.23 -13.14
C GLU A 45 7.58 27.77 -13.53
N PRO A 46 8.27 27.11 -14.51
CA PRO A 46 7.64 26.24 -15.53
C PRO A 46 7.55 24.72 -15.24
N SER A 47 6.69 24.05 -16.01
CA SER A 47 6.19 22.66 -15.90
C SER A 47 7.20 21.55 -16.28
N ALA A 48 7.21 20.45 -15.52
CA ALA A 48 8.01 19.24 -15.75
C ALA A 48 7.19 18.06 -16.33
N ALA A 49 7.82 17.25 -17.20
CA ALA A 49 7.21 16.20 -18.00
C ALA A 49 7.15 14.81 -17.32
N THR A 50 6.03 14.10 -17.49
CA THR A 50 5.81 12.71 -17.05
C THR A 50 6.36 11.70 -18.07
N LYS A 51 6.95 10.59 -17.62
CA LYS A 51 7.37 9.45 -18.47
C LYS A 51 6.32 8.34 -18.42
N ASP A 52 5.46 8.29 -19.43
CA ASP A 52 4.66 7.09 -19.71
C ASP A 52 5.59 6.03 -20.32
N VAL A 53 5.83 4.93 -19.60
CA VAL A 53 6.60 3.79 -20.13
C VAL A 53 5.63 2.80 -20.75
N ASP A 54 5.61 2.75 -22.09
CA ASP A 54 4.90 1.71 -22.84
C ASP A 54 5.86 0.51 -23.07
N PRO A 55 5.62 -0.65 -22.44
CA PRO A 55 6.48 -1.82 -22.60
C PRO A 55 6.28 -2.56 -23.94
N SER A 56 5.39 -2.13 -24.83
CA SER A 56 5.04 -2.87 -26.06
C SER A 56 6.05 -2.73 -27.23
N ALA A 57 7.15 -2.00 -27.09
CA ALA A 57 8.05 -1.68 -28.21
C ALA A 57 9.33 -2.54 -28.24
N ALA A 58 9.25 -3.81 -28.65
CA ALA A 58 10.45 -4.58 -29.00
C ALA A 58 10.23 -5.64 -30.12
N ASN A 59 11.08 -5.55 -31.15
CA ASN A 59 11.49 -6.55 -32.14
C ASN A 59 10.61 -6.85 -33.36
N GLY A 60 10.94 -6.18 -34.47
CA GLY A 60 10.68 -6.63 -35.83
C GLY A 60 11.85 -7.43 -36.41
N LEU A 61 11.69 -8.76 -36.52
CA LEU A 61 12.49 -9.61 -37.40
C LEU A 61 11.55 -10.56 -38.15
N SER A 62 11.36 -10.27 -39.43
CA SER A 62 10.49 -11.00 -40.36
C SER A 62 11.08 -12.39 -40.67
N ARG A 63 10.57 -13.43 -40.00
CA ARG A 63 10.68 -14.83 -40.45
C ARG A 63 9.32 -15.29 -41.01
N GLN A 64 9.30 -15.66 -42.29
CA GLN A 64 8.15 -16.31 -42.92
C GLN A 64 7.97 -17.73 -42.36
N THR A 65 7.16 -17.87 -41.31
CA THR A 65 6.72 -19.17 -40.81
C THR A 65 5.34 -19.54 -41.38
N LYS A 66 5.21 -20.80 -41.82
CA LYS A 66 3.97 -21.41 -42.31
C LYS A 66 2.79 -21.08 -41.37
N ARG A 67 1.73 -20.47 -41.92
CA ARG A 67 0.49 -20.11 -41.21
C ARG A 67 -0.09 -21.34 -40.50
N PRO A 68 -0.12 -21.39 -39.15
CA PRO A 68 -0.80 -22.46 -38.43
C PRO A 68 -2.31 -22.40 -38.72
N LYS A 69 -2.97 -23.57 -38.72
CA LYS A 69 -4.43 -23.67 -38.83
C LYS A 69 -5.07 -22.73 -37.80
N ARG A 70 -5.86 -21.78 -38.28
CA ARG A 70 -6.64 -20.82 -37.47
C ARG A 70 -7.57 -21.64 -36.57
N GLN A 71 -7.15 -21.90 -35.33
CA GLN A 71 -8.04 -22.43 -34.31
C GLN A 71 -9.19 -21.44 -34.18
N LYS A 72 -10.40 -21.97 -34.26
CA LYS A 72 -11.64 -21.22 -34.06
C LYS A 72 -11.52 -20.61 -32.66
N LEU A 73 -11.28 -19.29 -32.59
CA LEU A 73 -11.43 -18.55 -31.34
C LEU A 73 -12.88 -18.75 -30.95
N GLU A 74 -13.12 -19.65 -30.00
CA GLU A 74 -14.41 -19.75 -29.34
C GLU A 74 -14.69 -18.37 -28.77
N GLU A 75 -15.81 -17.78 -29.16
CA GLU A 75 -16.32 -16.55 -28.56
C GLU A 75 -16.35 -16.79 -27.06
N ALA A 76 -15.45 -16.11 -26.35
CA ALA A 76 -15.37 -16.23 -24.90
C ALA A 76 -16.73 -15.84 -24.34
N ASP A 77 -17.32 -16.73 -23.56
CA ASP A 77 -18.58 -16.52 -22.84
C ASP A 77 -18.51 -15.16 -22.10
N GLU A 78 -19.18 -14.13 -22.64
CA GLU A 78 -19.15 -12.74 -22.16
C GLU A 78 -19.96 -12.54 -20.87
N GLY A 79 -20.41 -13.63 -20.24
CA GLY A 79 -21.15 -13.58 -18.99
C GLY A 79 -20.34 -12.96 -17.83
N PRO A 80 -21.03 -12.43 -16.80
CA PRO A 80 -20.38 -11.92 -15.60
C PRO A 80 -19.52 -13.02 -14.95
N ILE A 81 -18.31 -12.66 -14.54
CA ILE A 81 -17.39 -13.59 -13.89
C ILE A 81 -17.92 -13.92 -12.49
N ASP A 82 -18.20 -15.20 -12.24
CA ASP A 82 -18.54 -15.69 -10.91
C ASP A 82 -17.38 -15.44 -9.91
N PRO A 83 -17.60 -14.73 -8.79
CA PRO A 83 -16.54 -14.37 -7.84
C PRO A 83 -15.77 -15.57 -7.26
N ALA A 84 -16.42 -16.71 -7.07
CA ALA A 84 -15.75 -17.91 -6.59
C ALA A 84 -14.78 -18.48 -7.64
N LYS A 85 -15.20 -18.55 -8.91
CA LYS A 85 -14.31 -18.87 -10.03
C LYS A 85 -13.20 -17.83 -10.20
N ALA A 86 -13.49 -16.55 -9.99
CA ALA A 86 -12.52 -15.46 -10.06
C ALA A 86 -11.39 -15.66 -9.03
N GLY A 87 -11.73 -15.89 -7.76
CA GLY A 87 -10.75 -16.18 -6.70
C GLY A 87 -9.85 -17.37 -7.01
N LYS A 88 -10.43 -18.45 -7.56
CA LYS A 88 -9.66 -19.62 -7.99
C LYS A 88 -8.67 -19.28 -9.12
N ARG A 89 -9.10 -18.54 -10.14
CA ARG A 89 -8.22 -18.11 -11.26
C ARG A 89 -7.08 -17.21 -10.79
N ILE A 90 -7.37 -16.30 -9.84
CA ILE A 90 -6.34 -15.45 -9.21
C ILE A 90 -5.32 -16.33 -8.51
N ALA A 91 -5.74 -17.26 -7.65
CA ALA A 91 -4.85 -18.17 -6.95
C ALA A 91 -3.98 -19.00 -7.91
N GLU A 92 -4.60 -19.63 -8.92
CA GLU A 92 -3.90 -20.44 -9.92
C GLU A 92 -2.84 -19.65 -10.69
N TRP A 93 -3.10 -18.37 -10.99
CA TRP A 93 -2.10 -17.52 -11.66
C TRP A 93 -1.00 -17.05 -10.70
N VAL A 94 -1.35 -16.64 -9.48
CA VAL A 94 -0.40 -16.14 -8.47
C VAL A 94 0.43 -17.25 -7.82
N GLU A 95 0.03 -18.51 -7.92
CA GLU A 95 0.83 -19.65 -7.44
C GLU A 95 1.74 -20.22 -8.53
N ASP A 96 1.50 -19.87 -9.79
CA ASP A 96 2.35 -20.25 -10.93
C ASP A 96 3.58 -19.33 -11.00
N SER A 97 4.67 -19.77 -10.36
CA SER A 97 5.92 -19.01 -10.30
C SER A 97 6.52 -18.74 -11.67
N GLU A 98 6.39 -19.68 -12.62
CA GLU A 98 6.91 -19.47 -13.98
C GLU A 98 6.13 -18.38 -14.73
N LYS A 99 4.80 -18.35 -14.59
CA LYS A 99 4.00 -17.26 -15.16
C LYS A 99 4.38 -15.92 -14.57
N GLN A 100 4.56 -15.85 -13.25
CA GLN A 100 4.99 -14.61 -12.58
C GLN A 100 6.37 -14.16 -13.02
N GLU A 101 7.36 -15.05 -13.08
CA GLU A 101 8.71 -14.71 -13.53
C GLU A 101 8.70 -14.22 -14.98
N ARG A 102 7.98 -14.90 -15.88
CA ARG A 102 7.81 -14.44 -17.28
C ARG A 102 7.11 -13.08 -17.34
N TRP A 103 6.08 -12.87 -16.54
CA TRP A 103 5.37 -11.61 -16.48
C TRP A 103 6.27 -10.48 -15.94
N LEU A 104 6.94 -10.67 -14.79
CA LEU A 104 7.89 -9.71 -14.23
C LEU A 104 9.02 -9.39 -15.21
N ALA A 105 9.59 -10.40 -15.88
CA ALA A 105 10.63 -10.20 -16.88
C ALA A 105 10.14 -9.35 -18.06
N SER A 106 8.91 -9.57 -18.54
CA SER A 106 8.31 -8.73 -19.59
C SER A 106 8.04 -7.29 -19.14
N ARG A 107 8.14 -7.02 -17.82
CA ARG A 107 8.01 -5.71 -17.18
C ARG A 107 9.32 -5.21 -16.58
N GLY A 108 10.48 -5.68 -17.06
CA GLY A 108 11.78 -5.16 -16.61
C GLY A 108 12.29 -5.69 -15.27
N GLY A 109 11.71 -6.77 -14.72
CA GLY A 109 12.29 -7.53 -13.60
C GLY A 109 11.89 -7.08 -12.19
N GLY A 110 10.94 -6.16 -12.04
CA GLY A 110 10.39 -5.69 -10.76
C GLY A 110 10.26 -4.17 -10.67
N LEU A 111 9.83 -3.64 -9.52
CA LEU A 111 9.59 -2.20 -9.32
C LEU A 111 10.83 -1.40 -8.90
N GLU A 112 11.90 -2.06 -8.40
CA GLU A 112 13.09 -1.39 -7.87
C GLU A 112 13.80 -0.53 -8.94
N GLY A 113 13.93 -1.04 -10.17
CA GLY A 113 14.54 -0.30 -11.28
C GLY A 113 13.75 0.97 -11.63
N TYR A 114 12.42 0.87 -11.74
CA TYR A 114 11.56 2.01 -12.04
C TYR A 114 11.67 3.12 -10.99
N LEU A 115 11.68 2.76 -9.71
CA LEU A 115 11.79 3.73 -8.61
C LEU A 115 13.19 4.37 -8.54
N THR A 116 14.24 3.57 -8.78
CA THR A 116 15.63 4.06 -8.77
C THR A 116 15.93 4.98 -9.95
N ASP A 117 15.38 4.67 -11.14
CA ASP A 117 15.63 5.42 -12.37
C ASP A 117 14.79 6.71 -12.48
N SER A 118 13.75 6.85 -11.64
CA SER A 118 12.82 7.98 -11.64
C SER A 118 12.57 8.53 -10.23
N PRO A 119 13.62 9.00 -9.51
CA PRO A 119 13.48 9.48 -8.15
C PRO A 119 12.57 10.72 -8.11
N GLY A 120 11.65 10.75 -7.14
CA GLY A 120 10.70 11.86 -6.94
C GLY A 120 9.60 11.96 -8.00
N CYS A 121 9.44 10.93 -8.85
CA CYS A 121 8.38 10.85 -9.85
C CYS A 121 7.37 9.74 -9.48
N MET A 122 6.14 9.91 -9.95
CA MET A 122 5.18 8.81 -10.01
C MET A 122 5.41 7.99 -11.30
N VAL A 123 5.54 6.69 -11.15
CA VAL A 123 5.65 5.74 -12.27
C VAL A 123 4.30 5.08 -12.49
N ARG A 124 3.86 5.05 -13.75
CA ARG A 124 2.62 4.40 -14.16
C ARG A 124 2.91 3.22 -15.09
N LEU A 125 2.49 2.04 -14.68
CA LEU A 125 2.55 0.82 -15.48
C LEU A 125 1.14 0.48 -15.98
N ARG A 126 0.90 0.62 -17.28
CA ARG A 126 -0.37 0.22 -17.91
C ARG A 126 -0.44 -1.29 -18.10
N ASP A 127 -1.65 -1.82 -18.19
CA ASP A 127 -1.91 -3.25 -18.39
C ASP A 127 -1.18 -4.11 -17.35
N PHE A 128 -1.16 -3.65 -16.09
CA PHE A 128 -0.29 -4.14 -15.03
C PHE A 128 -0.31 -5.67 -14.92
N LEU A 129 -1.47 -6.28 -14.68
CA LEU A 129 -1.65 -7.73 -14.74
C LEU A 129 -2.24 -8.19 -16.07
N PRO A 130 -2.17 -9.49 -16.42
CA PRO A 130 -2.98 -10.03 -17.49
C PRO A 130 -4.44 -9.63 -17.30
N LEU A 131 -5.09 -9.21 -18.39
CA LEU A 131 -6.43 -8.62 -18.35
C LEU A 131 -7.44 -9.52 -17.63
N GLU A 132 -7.39 -10.82 -17.91
CA GLU A 132 -8.23 -11.83 -17.26
C GLU A 132 -8.10 -11.86 -15.72
N ILE A 133 -6.92 -11.56 -15.18
CA ILE A 133 -6.67 -11.52 -13.74
C ILE A 133 -7.19 -10.20 -13.16
N ALA A 134 -6.97 -9.08 -13.84
CA ALA A 134 -7.56 -7.80 -13.44
C ALA A 134 -9.09 -7.88 -13.39
N ASP A 135 -9.69 -8.54 -14.39
CA ASP A 135 -11.14 -8.76 -14.48
C ASP A 135 -11.65 -9.62 -13.31
N CYS A 136 -10.92 -10.68 -12.96
CA CYS A 136 -11.24 -11.50 -11.79
C CYS A 136 -11.15 -10.70 -10.50
N VAL A 137 -10.13 -9.85 -10.32
CA VAL A 137 -9.99 -9.03 -9.11
C VAL A 137 -11.13 -8.03 -9.00
N LEU A 138 -11.48 -7.34 -10.09
CA LEU A 138 -12.62 -6.43 -10.10
C LEU A 138 -13.93 -7.15 -9.74
N ALA A 139 -14.19 -8.32 -10.34
CA ALA A 139 -15.39 -9.11 -10.06
C ALA A 139 -15.49 -9.50 -8.57
N VAL A 140 -14.37 -9.82 -7.94
CA VAL A 140 -14.33 -10.07 -6.49
C VAL A 140 -14.67 -8.81 -5.71
N LEU A 141 -14.05 -7.66 -6.01
CA LEU A 141 -14.28 -6.39 -5.32
C LEU A 141 -15.73 -5.90 -5.43
N GLU A 142 -16.34 -6.00 -6.61
CA GLU A 142 -17.75 -5.62 -6.85
C GLU A 142 -18.73 -6.54 -6.12
N SER A 143 -18.32 -7.77 -5.81
CA SER A 143 -19.14 -8.76 -5.10
C SER A 143 -19.00 -8.72 -3.57
N LEU A 144 -18.09 -7.90 -3.02
CA LEU A 144 -17.86 -7.86 -1.58
C LEU A 144 -19.09 -7.34 -0.84
N PRO A 145 -19.57 -8.03 0.22
CA PRO A 145 -20.66 -7.56 1.06
C PRO A 145 -20.35 -6.21 1.69
N GLU A 146 -21.37 -5.38 1.91
CA GLU A 146 -21.22 -4.03 2.50
C GLU A 146 -20.53 -4.06 3.87
N GLU A 147 -20.79 -5.08 4.68
CA GLU A 147 -20.18 -5.29 5.99
C GLU A 147 -18.68 -5.61 5.96
N THR A 148 -18.14 -5.96 4.79
CA THR A 148 -16.69 -6.18 4.60
C THR A 148 -15.94 -4.85 4.54
N TRP A 149 -16.63 -3.78 4.13
CA TRP A 149 -16.03 -2.48 3.94
C TRP A 149 -15.98 -1.68 5.24
N GLU A 150 -14.79 -1.27 5.66
CA GLU A 150 -14.58 -0.39 6.79
C GLU A 150 -14.46 1.06 6.30
N LEU A 151 -15.29 1.97 6.83
CA LEU A 151 -15.20 3.39 6.54
C LEU A 151 -13.94 3.99 7.20
N SER A 152 -13.04 4.52 6.39
CA SER A 152 -11.91 5.34 6.82
C SER A 152 -12.28 6.81 6.63
N GLU A 153 -12.50 7.54 7.72
CA GLU A 153 -12.85 8.97 7.69
C GLU A 153 -12.04 9.78 8.71
N ARG A 154 -11.53 10.94 8.27
CA ARG A 154 -10.86 11.92 9.11
C ARG A 154 -11.15 13.35 8.65
N ALA A 155 -11.68 14.17 9.56
CA ALA A 155 -11.69 15.62 9.42
C ALA A 155 -10.29 16.14 9.78
N GLY A 156 -9.65 16.93 8.91
CA GLY A 156 -8.20 17.18 8.87
C GLY A 156 -7.60 18.07 9.97
N ASP A 157 -7.88 17.79 11.23
CA ASP A 157 -7.48 18.64 12.36
C ASP A 157 -6.11 18.24 12.96
N ASP A 158 -5.58 17.09 12.55
CA ASP A 158 -4.29 16.53 12.97
C ASP A 158 -3.31 16.51 11.78
N ALA A 159 -2.01 16.25 12.02
CA ALA A 159 -0.96 16.09 11.00
C ALA A 159 -1.23 15.00 9.92
N ALA A 160 -2.38 14.35 9.94
CA ALA A 160 -2.81 13.35 8.97
C ALA A 160 -3.80 13.94 7.96
N ALA A 161 -3.78 13.39 6.74
CA ALA A 161 -4.69 13.80 5.66
C ALA A 161 -6.16 13.72 6.10
N SER A 162 -6.94 14.76 5.79
CA SER A 162 -8.39 14.62 5.76
C SER A 162 -8.77 13.64 4.66
N HIS A 163 -9.67 12.70 4.94
CA HIS A 163 -10.09 11.73 3.94
C HIS A 163 -11.44 11.13 4.30
N ARG A 164 -12.07 10.52 3.30
CA ARG A 164 -13.24 9.67 3.44
C ARG A 164 -13.24 8.66 2.30
N PHE A 165 -13.18 7.37 2.62
CA PHE A 165 -13.30 6.27 1.66
C PHE A 165 -13.54 4.96 2.41
N TRP A 166 -13.83 3.88 1.69
CA TRP A 166 -14.03 2.56 2.26
C TRP A 166 -12.85 1.64 1.94
N SER A 167 -12.45 0.81 2.89
CA SER A 167 -11.36 -0.14 2.70
C SER A 167 -11.62 -1.49 3.34
N ALA A 168 -10.95 -2.52 2.81
CA ALA A 168 -10.84 -3.84 3.41
C ALA A 168 -9.39 -4.33 3.27
N ASP A 169 -8.83 -5.04 4.25
CA ASP A 169 -7.49 -5.63 4.09
C ASP A 169 -7.52 -6.70 2.99
N VAL A 170 -6.52 -6.71 2.10
CA VAL A 170 -6.44 -7.73 1.03
C VAL A 170 -6.37 -9.14 1.61
N CYS A 171 -5.76 -9.31 2.78
CA CYS A 171 -5.65 -10.60 3.46
C CYS A 171 -6.96 -11.05 4.11
N ASP A 172 -7.86 -10.11 4.42
CA ASP A 172 -9.18 -10.41 5.01
C ASP A 172 -10.21 -10.82 3.93
N VAL A 173 -9.86 -10.68 2.65
CA VAL A 173 -10.65 -11.15 1.51
C VAL A 173 -10.03 -12.43 0.96
N PRO A 174 -10.56 -13.64 1.27
CA PRO A 174 -9.90 -14.91 0.93
C PRO A 174 -9.59 -15.09 -0.56
N ALA A 175 -10.46 -14.60 -1.45
CA ALA A 175 -10.27 -14.65 -2.89
C ALA A 175 -9.13 -13.76 -3.41
N LEU A 176 -8.70 -12.76 -2.63
CA LEU A 176 -7.61 -11.84 -2.95
C LEU A 176 -6.33 -12.09 -2.15
N ALA A 177 -6.40 -12.87 -1.07
CA ALA A 177 -5.25 -13.21 -0.22
C ALA A 177 -3.99 -13.70 -0.99
N PRO A 178 -4.09 -14.49 -2.09
CA PRO A 178 -2.92 -14.87 -2.88
C PRO A 178 -2.10 -13.68 -3.39
N LEU A 179 -2.74 -12.53 -3.70
CA LEU A 179 -2.05 -11.33 -4.20
C LEU A 179 -0.97 -10.82 -3.25
N ARG A 180 -1.00 -11.18 -1.96
CA ARG A 180 0.09 -10.88 -1.02
C ARG A 180 1.44 -11.41 -1.51
N GLY A 181 1.48 -12.64 -2.05
CA GLY A 181 2.71 -13.23 -2.58
C GLY A 181 3.24 -12.45 -3.79
N LEU A 182 2.33 -12.03 -4.67
CA LEU A 182 2.66 -11.19 -5.83
C LEU A 182 3.26 -9.83 -5.41
N PHE A 183 2.63 -9.13 -4.46
CA PHE A 183 3.14 -7.83 -3.97
C PHE A 183 4.51 -7.95 -3.31
N TRP A 184 4.81 -9.09 -2.69
CA TRP A 184 6.15 -9.38 -2.19
C TRP A 184 7.17 -9.52 -3.31
N SER A 185 6.82 -10.28 -4.36
CA SER A 185 7.69 -10.51 -5.52
C SER A 185 7.94 -9.25 -6.36
N LEU A 186 7.07 -8.25 -6.28
CA LEU A 186 7.18 -7.02 -7.06
C LEU A 186 8.27 -6.06 -6.60
N LEU A 187 8.49 -5.97 -5.28
CA LEU A 187 9.51 -5.11 -4.70
C LEU A 187 10.13 -5.80 -3.47
N PRO A 188 10.80 -6.95 -3.62
CA PRO A 188 11.29 -7.73 -2.48
C PRO A 188 12.31 -6.96 -1.63
N GLN A 189 13.03 -6.04 -2.27
CA GLN A 189 13.95 -5.11 -1.64
C GLN A 189 13.86 -3.75 -2.33
N LEU A 190 14.29 -2.71 -1.63
CA LEU A 190 14.49 -1.37 -2.19
C LEU A 190 15.80 -0.82 -1.61
N ARG A 191 16.77 -0.49 -2.47
CA ARG A 191 18.11 -0.02 -2.07
C ARG A 191 18.83 -1.04 -1.18
N GLY A 192 18.72 -2.31 -1.54
CA GLY A 192 19.38 -3.43 -0.84
C GLY A 192 18.81 -3.76 0.55
N LYS A 193 17.68 -3.16 0.95
CA LYS A 193 16.99 -3.50 2.19
C LYS A 193 15.67 -4.22 1.88
N PRO A 194 15.35 -5.31 2.61
CA PRO A 194 14.11 -6.04 2.39
C PRO A 194 12.90 -5.14 2.66
N THR A 195 11.82 -5.36 1.93
CA THR A 195 10.55 -4.67 2.17
C THR A 195 9.48 -5.61 2.72
N LEU A 196 8.43 -5.02 3.28
CA LEU A 196 7.24 -5.71 3.76
C LEU A 196 5.98 -5.03 3.15
N PRO A 197 5.30 -5.68 2.19
CA PRO A 197 4.08 -5.14 1.60
C PRO A 197 2.88 -5.25 2.56
N ILE A 198 2.12 -4.16 2.68
CA ILE A 198 0.77 -4.15 3.26
C ILE A 198 -0.15 -3.43 2.28
N PHE A 199 -1.20 -4.11 1.86
CA PHE A 199 -2.15 -3.62 0.86
C PHE A 199 -3.59 -3.82 1.33
N SER A 200 -4.43 -2.87 0.92
CA SER A 200 -5.86 -2.85 1.17
C SER A 200 -6.61 -2.68 -0.14
N CYS A 201 -7.82 -3.22 -0.19
CA CYS A 201 -8.82 -2.87 -1.18
C CYS A 201 -9.39 -1.50 -0.83
N GLY A 202 -9.62 -0.65 -1.82
CA GLY A 202 -10.22 0.67 -1.67
C GLY A 202 -11.45 0.80 -2.56
N ARG A 203 -12.51 1.40 -2.00
CA ARG A 203 -13.75 1.74 -2.69
C ARG A 203 -14.12 3.18 -2.36
N TYR A 204 -14.28 4.00 -3.39
CA TYR A 204 -14.65 5.41 -3.28
C TYR A 204 -16.00 5.61 -3.95
N GLY A 205 -16.99 6.05 -3.18
CA GLY A 205 -18.28 6.51 -3.67
C GLY A 205 -18.31 8.03 -3.87
N LYS A 206 -19.47 8.55 -4.26
CA LYS A 206 -19.67 9.99 -4.46
C LYS A 206 -19.25 10.80 -3.23
N SER A 207 -18.45 11.83 -3.45
CA SER A 207 -17.84 12.72 -2.46
C SER A 207 -16.70 12.13 -1.64
N ASP A 208 -16.35 10.85 -1.80
CA ASP A 208 -15.16 10.28 -1.15
C ASP A 208 -13.88 10.87 -1.78
N PHE A 209 -12.86 11.11 -0.94
CA PHE A 209 -11.64 11.83 -1.30
C PHE A 209 -10.48 11.51 -0.35
N ILE A 210 -9.27 11.93 -0.73
CA ILE A 210 -8.12 12.04 0.17
C ILE A 210 -7.46 13.40 -0.03
N GLY A 211 -7.34 14.17 1.04
CA GLY A 211 -6.67 15.46 1.06
C GLY A 211 -5.16 15.36 0.86
N ARG A 212 -4.50 16.51 0.81
CA ARG A 212 -3.05 16.63 0.65
C ARG A 212 -2.29 15.87 1.75
N HIS A 213 -1.36 14.99 1.36
CA HIS A 213 -0.46 14.25 2.25
C HIS A 213 0.73 13.68 1.48
N ASP A 214 1.70 13.06 2.16
CA ASP A 214 2.92 12.52 1.55
C ASP A 214 3.27 11.08 1.95
N ASP A 215 2.33 10.40 2.59
CA ASP A 215 2.44 9.02 3.08
C ASP A 215 3.53 8.73 4.12
N ARG A 216 4.17 9.74 4.71
CA ARG A 216 5.09 9.51 5.82
C ARG A 216 4.37 8.86 7.00
N ALA A 217 4.83 7.68 7.41
CA ALA A 217 4.36 7.03 8.63
C ALA A 217 5.44 6.13 9.24
N HIS A 218 5.51 6.15 10.56
CA HIS A 218 6.22 5.14 11.35
C HIS A 218 5.20 4.13 11.91
N VAL A 219 5.33 2.87 11.50
CA VAL A 219 4.41 1.80 11.88
C VAL A 219 5.15 0.80 12.77
N PRO A 220 4.68 0.54 14.01
CA PRO A 220 5.23 -0.54 14.82
C PRO A 220 4.71 -1.89 14.30
N PHE A 221 5.64 -2.81 14.05
CA PHE A 221 5.35 -4.21 13.73
C PHE A 221 5.81 -5.08 14.90
N ASP A 222 4.99 -6.03 15.36
CA ASP A 222 5.38 -6.97 16.43
C ASP A 222 5.86 -6.32 17.75
N GLY A 223 5.46 -5.07 18.01
CA GLY A 223 5.73 -4.35 19.26
C GLY A 223 6.46 -3.01 19.09
N PRO A 224 6.69 -2.27 20.19
CA PRO A 224 7.15 -0.89 20.16
C PRO A 224 8.62 -0.71 19.73
N GLY A 225 9.43 -1.78 19.73
CA GLY A 225 10.84 -1.73 19.37
C GLY A 225 11.12 -1.93 17.88
N ASN A 226 10.13 -2.39 17.11
CA ASN A 226 10.31 -2.81 15.73
C ASN A 226 9.49 -1.87 14.83
N VAL A 227 10.04 -0.69 14.62
CA VAL A 227 9.44 0.39 13.86
C VAL A 227 9.86 0.27 12.40
N TYR A 228 8.89 0.40 11.50
CA TYR A 228 9.11 0.45 10.07
C TYR A 228 8.64 1.80 9.52
N SER A 229 9.23 2.21 8.41
CA SER A 229 8.73 3.35 7.61
C SER A 229 8.13 2.84 6.31
N ARG A 230 7.07 3.49 5.84
CA ARG A 230 6.63 3.33 4.44
C ARG A 230 7.71 3.91 3.54
N THR A 231 8.16 3.18 2.53
CA THR A 231 9.24 3.61 1.62
C THR A 231 8.83 3.66 0.16
N ALA A 232 7.79 2.92 -0.22
CA ALA A 232 7.15 3.04 -1.52
C ALA A 232 5.64 2.83 -1.36
N ALA A 233 4.84 3.59 -2.10
CA ALA A 233 3.40 3.45 -2.18
C ALA A 233 3.00 2.94 -3.56
N ALA A 234 1.90 2.20 -3.63
CA ALA A 234 1.30 1.81 -4.89
C ALA A 234 -0.23 1.86 -4.87
N ILE A 235 -0.80 2.10 -6.05
CA ILE A 235 -2.23 2.12 -6.31
C ILE A 235 -2.49 1.40 -7.64
N TRP A 236 -3.17 0.27 -7.59
CA TRP A 236 -3.65 -0.46 -8.77
C TRP A 236 -5.12 -0.12 -9.02
N TYR A 237 -5.39 0.57 -10.12
CA TYR A 237 -6.73 1.01 -10.51
C TYR A 237 -7.51 -0.10 -11.22
N LEU A 238 -8.74 -0.33 -10.77
CA LEU A 238 -9.55 -1.47 -11.19
C LEU A 238 -10.92 -1.07 -11.74
N THR A 239 -11.27 0.21 -11.81
CA THR A 239 -12.54 0.61 -12.43
C THR A 239 -12.38 0.86 -13.93
N ARG A 240 -13.23 0.19 -14.73
CA ARG A 240 -13.32 0.38 -16.18
C ARG A 240 -13.88 1.74 -16.55
N ASP A 241 -13.47 2.24 -17.71
CA ASP A 241 -14.08 3.41 -18.36
C ASP A 241 -14.25 4.60 -17.41
N TRP A 242 -13.21 4.87 -16.61
CA TRP A 242 -13.18 6.00 -15.69
C TRP A 242 -12.65 7.24 -16.41
N ALA A 243 -13.34 8.36 -16.28
CA ALA A 243 -12.97 9.62 -16.93
C ALA A 243 -12.61 10.70 -15.90
N ALA A 244 -11.98 11.79 -16.36
CA ALA A 244 -11.67 12.93 -15.51
C ALA A 244 -12.92 13.55 -14.85
N LEU A 245 -14.07 13.52 -15.55
CA LEU A 245 -15.35 14.04 -15.09
C LEU A 245 -15.97 13.24 -13.94
N ASP A 246 -15.51 12.01 -13.71
CA ASP A 246 -15.93 11.14 -12.60
C ASP A 246 -15.22 11.49 -11.28
N GLY A 247 -14.25 12.40 -11.30
CA GLY A 247 -13.45 12.76 -10.13
C GLY A 247 -12.49 11.64 -9.72
N GLY A 248 -12.14 11.54 -8.44
CA GLY A 248 -11.26 10.47 -7.94
C GLY A 248 -9.86 10.47 -8.58
N CYS A 249 -9.41 11.60 -9.11
CA CYS A 249 -8.13 11.75 -9.78
C CYS A 249 -7.00 11.85 -8.76
N LEU A 250 -5.89 11.17 -9.01
CA LEU A 250 -4.68 11.31 -8.21
C LEU A 250 -3.95 12.59 -8.65
N LEU A 251 -3.73 13.50 -7.71
CA LEU A 251 -2.96 14.72 -7.92
C LEU A 251 -1.52 14.47 -7.47
N ASP A 252 -0.56 14.65 -8.38
CA ASP A 252 0.86 14.76 -8.04
C ASP A 252 1.15 16.22 -7.66
N LEU A 253 1.61 16.46 -6.43
CA LEU A 253 1.70 17.80 -5.86
C LEU A 253 3.16 18.25 -5.70
N HIS A 254 3.35 19.58 -5.71
CA HIS A 254 4.57 20.19 -5.23
C HIS A 254 4.68 20.06 -3.70
N GLU A 255 5.90 20.06 -3.17
CA GLU A 255 6.13 20.04 -1.72
C GLU A 255 5.60 21.31 -1.05
N GLU A 256 5.80 22.45 -1.70
CA GLU A 256 5.13 23.69 -1.35
C GLU A 256 3.69 23.67 -1.88
N ASP A 257 2.76 24.21 -1.11
CA ASP A 257 1.37 24.32 -1.55
C ASP A 257 1.23 25.49 -2.53
N SER A 258 1.50 25.21 -3.80
CA SER A 258 1.36 26.18 -4.89
C SER A 258 -0.09 26.35 -5.38
N GLY A 259 -1.05 25.62 -4.81
CA GLY A 259 -2.44 25.57 -5.27
C GLY A 259 -2.65 24.90 -6.63
N LYS A 260 -1.60 24.44 -7.31
CA LYS A 260 -1.68 23.71 -8.59
C LYS A 260 -0.89 22.39 -8.53
N PRO A 261 -1.47 21.27 -9.00
CA PRO A 261 -0.74 20.01 -9.09
C PRO A 261 0.33 20.04 -10.20
N LYS A 262 1.44 19.31 -10.00
CA LYS A 262 2.43 19.00 -11.05
C LYS A 262 1.78 18.24 -12.21
N ALA A 263 0.97 17.25 -11.85
CA ALA A 263 0.23 16.42 -12.78
C ALA A 263 -1.08 15.94 -12.15
N THR A 264 -2.07 15.66 -12.99
CA THR A 264 -3.33 15.04 -12.60
C THR A 264 -3.47 13.73 -13.34
N HIS A 265 -3.61 12.63 -12.60
CA HIS A 265 -3.72 11.29 -13.13
C HIS A 265 -5.15 10.78 -12.98
N VAL A 266 -5.82 10.63 -14.12
CA VAL A 266 -7.12 9.93 -14.18
C VAL A 266 -6.85 8.44 -13.96
N PRO A 267 -7.61 7.76 -13.07
CA PRO A 267 -7.57 6.32 -12.94
C PRO A 267 -7.77 5.64 -14.29
N VAL A 268 -6.88 4.71 -14.63
CA VAL A 268 -6.99 3.90 -15.85
C VAL A 268 -7.07 2.45 -15.45
N TYR A 269 -8.06 1.74 -16.00
CA TYR A 269 -8.26 0.34 -15.70
C TYR A 269 -6.98 -0.48 -15.89
N ASN A 270 -6.71 -1.33 -14.91
CA ASN A 270 -5.53 -2.18 -14.86
C ASN A 270 -4.20 -1.41 -14.97
N ALA A 271 -4.13 -0.19 -14.43
CA ALA A 271 -2.87 0.55 -14.31
C ALA A 271 -2.39 0.57 -12.86
N LEU A 272 -1.10 0.26 -12.66
CA LEU A 272 -0.41 0.44 -11.38
C LEU A 272 0.29 1.80 -11.37
N MET A 273 -0.01 2.61 -10.37
CA MET A 273 0.79 3.78 -9.99
C MET A 273 1.72 3.39 -8.85
N VAL A 274 2.99 3.78 -8.91
CA VAL A 274 3.97 3.54 -7.83
C VAL A 274 4.89 4.76 -7.67
N PHE A 275 5.25 5.09 -6.43
CA PHE A 275 6.17 6.18 -6.11
C PHE A 275 6.89 5.92 -4.77
N GLU A 276 8.05 6.54 -4.58
CA GLU A 276 8.76 6.48 -3.29
C GLU A 276 8.09 7.37 -2.23
N VAL A 277 8.23 7.03 -0.96
CA VAL A 277 7.74 7.85 0.17
C VAL A 277 8.94 8.54 0.82
N PRO A 278 8.89 9.87 1.08
CA PRO A 278 7.74 10.77 0.98
C PRO A 278 7.42 11.25 -0.45
N HIS A 279 6.14 11.42 -0.76
CA HIS A 279 5.71 12.06 -2.02
C HIS A 279 4.36 12.74 -1.89
N TRP A 280 4.30 14.06 -2.05
CA TRP A 280 3.08 14.84 -1.87
C TRP A 280 2.03 14.54 -2.95
N HIS A 281 0.84 14.16 -2.52
CA HIS A 281 -0.28 13.84 -3.39
C HIS A 281 -1.64 14.02 -2.70
N ALA A 282 -2.70 13.94 -3.49
CA ALA A 282 -4.09 13.95 -3.04
C ALA A 282 -4.98 13.15 -4.01
N VAL A 283 -6.20 12.82 -3.60
CA VAL A 283 -7.24 12.23 -4.46
C VAL A 283 -8.44 13.17 -4.49
N THR A 284 -8.80 13.68 -5.67
CA THR A 284 -9.97 14.57 -5.81
C THR A 284 -11.25 13.84 -5.42
N ALA A 285 -12.25 14.60 -4.95
CA ALA A 285 -13.55 14.02 -4.65
C ALA A 285 -14.13 13.30 -5.88
N VAL A 286 -14.67 12.11 -5.65
CA VAL A 286 -15.43 11.39 -6.68
C VAL A 286 -16.75 12.11 -6.93
N THR A 287 -17.07 12.37 -8.19
CA THR A 287 -18.31 13.03 -8.63
C THR A 287 -19.30 12.05 -9.25
N SER A 288 -18.81 10.87 -9.68
CA SER A 288 -19.63 9.79 -10.26
C SER A 288 -20.54 9.13 -9.22
N GLU A 289 -21.65 8.54 -9.70
CA GLU A 289 -22.50 7.65 -8.88
C GLU A 289 -21.92 6.22 -8.83
N ARG A 290 -20.97 5.89 -9.71
CA ARG A 290 -20.27 4.59 -9.73
C ARG A 290 -19.17 4.57 -8.67
N TYR A 291 -18.87 3.38 -8.16
CA TYR A 291 -17.72 3.19 -7.28
C TYR A 291 -16.41 3.15 -8.06
N ARG A 292 -15.39 3.82 -7.52
CA ARG A 292 -14.00 3.68 -7.92
C ARG A 292 -13.29 2.66 -7.03
N TYR A 293 -12.81 1.58 -7.63
CA TYR A 293 -12.12 0.48 -6.99
C TYR A 293 -10.62 0.54 -7.27
N SER A 294 -9.84 0.18 -6.24
CA SER A 294 -8.39 0.05 -6.35
C SER A 294 -7.86 -0.94 -5.31
N ILE A 295 -6.68 -1.51 -5.55
CA ILE A 295 -5.84 -2.05 -4.47
C ILE A 295 -4.71 -1.07 -4.22
N PHE A 296 -4.54 -0.61 -2.99
CA PHE A 296 -3.54 0.39 -2.64
C PHE A 296 -2.80 -0.01 -1.37
N GLY A 297 -1.58 0.48 -1.20
CA GLY A 297 -0.77 0.09 -0.04
C GLY A 297 0.66 0.56 -0.12
N TRP A 298 1.47 0.01 0.78
CA TRP A 298 2.86 0.41 0.96
C TRP A 298 3.79 -0.78 1.15
N TRP A 299 4.99 -0.65 0.62
CA TRP A 299 6.14 -1.42 1.05
C TRP A 299 6.83 -0.70 2.20
N HIS A 300 7.09 -1.45 3.27
CA HIS A 300 7.70 -0.95 4.49
C HIS A 300 9.13 -1.45 4.64
N GLN A 301 10.03 -0.63 5.19
CA GLN A 301 11.38 -1.04 5.57
C GLN A 301 11.65 -0.83 7.06
N PRO A 302 12.45 -1.70 7.70
CA PRO A 302 12.83 -1.51 9.10
C PRO A 302 13.54 -0.17 9.31
N GLY A 303 13.24 0.47 10.44
CA GLY A 303 13.81 1.74 10.87
C GLY A 303 12.94 2.97 10.60
N LYS A 304 13.44 4.12 11.04
CA LYS A 304 12.88 5.46 10.79
C LYS A 304 13.65 6.10 9.65
N HIS A 305 13.04 6.22 8.48
CA HIS A 305 13.71 6.73 7.27
C HIS A 305 13.49 8.22 7.03
N TYR A 306 12.59 8.85 7.79
CA TYR A 306 12.30 10.28 7.72
C TYR A 306 11.77 10.82 9.06
N GLU A 307 11.74 12.15 9.18
CA GLU A 307 11.08 12.83 10.30
C GLU A 307 9.59 13.03 10.01
N LEU A 308 8.75 12.81 11.03
CA LEU A 308 7.31 13.06 10.94
C LEU A 308 7.00 14.51 11.33
N PRO A 309 6.20 15.24 10.55
CA PRO A 309 5.76 16.59 10.91
C PRO A 309 5.05 16.61 12.27
N GLY A 310 5.29 17.66 13.07
CA GLY A 310 4.57 17.89 14.33
C GLY A 310 4.99 17.03 15.52
N VAL A 311 5.87 16.04 15.33
CA VAL A 311 6.53 15.37 16.46
C VAL A 311 7.74 16.21 16.81
N ALA A 312 7.56 17.24 17.65
CA ALA A 312 8.68 17.93 18.26
C ALA A 312 9.60 16.87 18.87
N LEU A 313 10.82 16.73 18.33
CA LEU A 313 11.85 15.91 18.94
C LEU A 313 12.01 16.43 20.36
N SER A 314 11.49 15.71 21.34
CA SER A 314 11.78 15.98 22.75
C SER A 314 13.23 15.56 22.98
N SER A 315 14.15 16.34 22.42
CA SER A 315 15.58 16.24 22.58
C SER A 315 15.92 16.68 24.00
N SER A 316 15.88 15.73 24.93
CA SER A 316 16.83 15.58 26.05
C SER A 316 16.26 14.69 27.15
N ILE A 317 16.36 13.37 26.98
CA ILE A 317 16.83 12.59 28.12
C ILE A 317 18.33 12.81 28.14
N ALA A 318 18.74 13.94 28.72
CA ALA A 318 20.09 14.09 29.21
C ALA A 318 20.28 12.99 30.25
N THR A 319 21.14 12.02 29.93
CA THR A 319 21.61 11.00 30.85
C THR A 319 22.48 11.68 31.92
N THR A 320 21.86 12.45 32.82
CA THR A 320 22.54 12.97 34.00
C THR A 320 22.73 11.83 34.99
N GLY A 321 23.99 11.39 35.05
CA GLY A 321 24.71 10.79 36.17
C GLY A 321 23.92 10.29 37.40
N ALA A 322 24.16 9.02 37.70
CA ALA A 322 24.46 8.49 39.04
C ALA A 322 23.90 9.29 40.24
N GLY A 323 22.65 9.02 40.60
CA GLY A 323 22.08 9.36 41.90
C GLY A 323 21.81 8.10 42.73
N THR A 324 22.75 7.74 43.61
CA THR A 324 22.62 6.68 44.61
C THR A 324 21.40 6.96 45.50
N ARG A 325 20.29 6.22 45.32
CA ARG A 325 19.13 6.33 46.21
C ARG A 325 19.30 5.42 47.45
N PRO A 326 19.09 5.94 48.67
CA PRO A 326 19.14 5.12 49.88
C PRO A 326 17.93 4.19 49.95
N ARG A 327 18.20 2.89 50.18
CA ARG A 327 17.21 1.83 50.44
C ARG A 327 16.37 2.18 51.68
N LYS A 328 15.12 2.62 51.49
CA LYS A 328 14.10 2.62 52.54
C LYS A 328 13.61 1.18 52.77
N LYS A 329 13.87 0.63 53.95
CA LYS A 329 13.32 -0.64 54.43
C LYS A 329 11.79 -0.55 54.48
N ARG A 330 11.09 -1.29 53.61
CA ARG A 330 9.65 -1.56 53.76
C ARG A 330 9.46 -2.74 54.71
N LYS A 331 8.78 -2.49 55.84
CA LYS A 331 8.23 -3.53 56.71
C LYS A 331 7.14 -4.28 55.94
N MET A 332 7.28 -5.59 55.85
CA MET A 332 6.22 -6.51 55.42
C MET A 332 5.22 -6.66 56.56
N ALA A 333 3.97 -6.23 56.35
CA ALA A 333 2.86 -6.60 57.20
C ALA A 333 2.10 -7.74 56.52
N HIS A 334 2.07 -8.90 57.19
CA HIS A 334 1.24 -10.04 56.86
C HIS A 334 -0.25 -9.67 57.00
N GLY A 335 -1.00 -9.76 55.91
CA GLY A 335 -2.46 -9.71 55.90
C GLY A 335 -3.01 -11.03 55.37
N ARG A 336 -3.33 -11.93 56.30
CA ARG A 336 -4.08 -13.19 56.11
C ARG A 336 -5.51 -12.82 55.70
N LYS A 337 -5.97 -13.23 54.52
CA LYS A 337 -7.38 -13.09 54.11
C LYS A 337 -8.02 -14.48 53.99
N GLU A 338 -9.05 -14.66 54.80
CA GLU A 338 -9.86 -15.86 54.96
C GLU A 338 -10.66 -16.17 53.68
N ARG A 339 -10.80 -17.47 53.40
CA ARG A 339 -11.79 -18.04 52.49
C ARG A 339 -13.17 -17.86 53.11
N ARG A 340 -14.13 -17.36 52.33
CA ARG A 340 -15.54 -17.70 52.51
C ARG A 340 -16.00 -18.41 51.24
N GLU A 341 -16.55 -19.60 51.49
CA GLU A 341 -17.34 -20.41 50.58
C GLU A 341 -18.76 -19.83 50.57
N ASP A 342 -19.31 -19.57 49.38
CA ASP A 342 -20.75 -19.44 49.13
C ASP A 342 -21.03 -20.54 48.10
N ASP A 343 -21.57 -21.68 48.53
CA ASP A 343 -22.99 -21.98 48.75
C ASP A 343 -23.78 -22.02 47.43
N GLN A 344 -23.96 -23.25 46.92
CA GLN A 344 -24.82 -23.59 45.80
C GLN A 344 -26.15 -24.08 46.38
N GLY A 345 -27.23 -23.36 46.09
CA GLY A 345 -28.59 -23.73 46.45
C GLY A 345 -29.56 -23.60 45.28
N VAL A 346 -29.89 -24.77 44.72
CA VAL A 346 -31.14 -25.22 44.06
C VAL A 346 -31.58 -24.54 42.75
#